data_AF-A0A101HFB3-F1
#
_entry.id   AF-A0A101HFB3-F1
#
_cell.length_a   1.000
_cell.length_b   1.000
_cell.length_c   1.000
_cell.angle_alpha   90.00
_cell.angle_beta   90.00
_cell.angle_gamma   90.00
#
_symmetry.space_group_name_H-M   'P 1'
#
loop_
_entity.id
_entity.type
_entity.pdbx_description
1 polymer ?
#
loop_
_entity_poly.entity_id
_entity_poly.type
_entity_poly.pdbx_seq_one_letter_code
_entity_poly.pdbx_strand_id
1 'polypeptide(L)'
;HLHWNAILSAYRSTPFFEYYEDEFRPCYEKRFSFLHDFNEELRQLICRLIGMETAITFTDHYIAGPPPGISDFRELIHPKRSAPFQTPPYYQVFAGKLGFIPDLSIIDLLFNMGNESRLILSKIDTGS
;
A
#
# COMPACT_ATOMS: atom_id res chain seq x y z
N HIS A 1 5.40 -18.94 -3.97
CA HIS A 1 6.29 -18.94 -5.15
C HIS A 1 5.87 -17.97 -6.26
N LEU A 2 4.69 -18.10 -6.91
CA LEU A 2 4.34 -17.21 -8.03
C LEU A 2 4.22 -15.73 -7.63
N HIS A 3 3.54 -15.42 -6.52
CA HIS A 3 3.35 -14.04 -6.07
C HIS A 3 4.67 -13.36 -5.71
N TRP A 4 5.54 -14.04 -4.95
CA TRP A 4 6.86 -13.51 -4.60
C TRP A 4 7.72 -13.23 -5.84
N ASN A 5 7.73 -14.14 -6.82
CA ASN A 5 8.49 -13.94 -8.05
C ASN A 5 7.97 -12.73 -8.86
N ALA A 6 6.67 -12.45 -8.82
CA ALA A 6 6.10 -11.26 -9.45
C ALA A 6 6.58 -9.97 -8.77
N ILE A 7 6.58 -9.95 -7.43
CA ILE A 7 7.11 -8.83 -6.63
C ILE A 7 8.60 -8.61 -6.95
N LEU A 8 9.40 -9.68 -6.91
CA LEU A 8 10.83 -9.62 -7.21
C LEU A 8 11.07 -9.12 -8.63
N SER A 9 10.32 -9.61 -9.62
CA SER A 9 10.44 -9.14 -11.00
C SER A 9 10.10 -7.66 -11.17
N ALA A 10 9.08 -7.17 -10.47
CA ALA A 10 8.61 -5.80 -10.59
C ALA A 10 9.51 -4.80 -9.85
N TYR A 11 10.03 -5.18 -8.67
CA TYR A 11 10.60 -4.21 -7.72
C TYR A 11 12.08 -4.41 -7.41
N ARG A 12 12.74 -5.50 -7.84
CA ARG A 12 14.16 -5.75 -7.58
C ARG A 12 15.12 -4.59 -7.93
N SER A 13 14.75 -3.75 -8.88
CA SER A 13 15.56 -2.62 -9.32
C SER A 13 15.24 -1.30 -8.61
N THR A 14 14.22 -1.29 -7.74
CA THR A 14 13.90 -0.09 -6.96
C THR A 14 14.92 0.10 -5.84
N PRO A 15 15.24 1.35 -5.46
CA PRO A 15 16.33 1.66 -4.53
C PRO A 15 16.26 0.97 -3.16
N PHE A 16 15.05 0.73 -2.64
CA PHE A 16 14.87 0.23 -1.28
C PHE A 16 14.41 -1.23 -1.19
N PHE A 17 14.26 -1.94 -2.32
CA PHE A 17 13.73 -3.31 -2.30
C PHE A 17 14.58 -4.25 -1.43
N GLU A 18 15.91 -4.23 -1.58
CA GLU A 18 16.83 -5.10 -0.85
C GLU A 18 16.76 -4.92 0.68
N TYR A 19 16.35 -3.74 1.14
CA TYR A 19 16.24 -3.43 2.58
C TYR A 19 14.99 -4.03 3.20
N TYR A 20 13.95 -4.29 2.41
CA TYR A 20 12.66 -4.78 2.88
C TYR A 20 12.34 -6.20 2.41
N GLU A 21 13.15 -6.77 1.51
CA GLU A 21 12.90 -8.06 0.87
C GLU A 21 12.60 -9.16 1.90
N ASP A 22 13.47 -9.30 2.90
CA ASP A 22 13.37 -10.33 3.94
C ASP A 22 12.11 -10.18 4.82
N GLU A 23 11.57 -8.97 4.95
CA GLU A 23 10.36 -8.72 5.74
C GLU A 23 9.08 -8.99 4.94
N PHE A 24 9.07 -8.72 3.63
CA PHE A 24 7.92 -8.98 2.77
C PHE A 24 7.81 -10.44 2.33
N ARG A 25 8.95 -11.10 2.13
CA ARG A 25 9.00 -12.47 1.61
C ARG A 25 8.12 -13.46 2.39
N PRO A 26 8.11 -13.48 3.74
CA PRO A 26 7.25 -14.36 4.51
C PRO A 26 5.76 -14.19 4.19
N CYS A 27 5.28 -12.96 3.96
CA CYS A 27 3.88 -12.71 3.63
C CYS A 27 3.46 -13.36 2.30
N TYR A 28 4.38 -13.55 1.36
CA TYR A 28 4.10 -14.15 0.04
C TYR A 28 4.45 -15.64 -0.07
N GLU A 29 5.18 -16.19 0.90
CA GLU A 29 5.52 -17.61 0.98
C GLU A 29 4.62 -18.38 1.95
N LYS A 30 4.12 -17.72 3.00
CA LYS A 30 3.13 -18.28 3.93
C LYS A 30 1.80 -18.51 3.22
N ARG A 31 1.13 -19.61 3.58
CA ARG A 31 -0.23 -19.91 3.11
C ARG A 31 -1.24 -19.38 4.14
N PHE A 32 -2.07 -18.44 3.71
CA PHE A 32 -3.18 -17.93 4.51
C PHE A 32 -4.46 -18.67 4.14
N SER A 33 -5.28 -18.99 5.15
CA SER A 33 -6.62 -19.54 4.93
C SER A 33 -7.59 -18.46 4.44
N PHE A 34 -7.43 -17.23 4.94
CA PHE A 34 -8.31 -16.11 4.63
C PHE A 34 -7.50 -14.93 4.06
N LEU A 35 -8.08 -14.24 3.06
CA LEU A 35 -7.51 -13.03 2.48
C LEU A 35 -7.40 -11.91 3.53
N HIS A 36 -8.32 -11.87 4.50
CA HIS A 36 -8.29 -10.91 5.58
C HIS A 36 -7.00 -11.00 6.41
N ASP A 37 -6.61 -12.21 6.82
CA ASP A 37 -5.38 -12.43 7.60
C ASP A 37 -4.13 -11.99 6.83
N PHE A 38 -4.08 -12.29 5.53
CA PHE A 38 -3.00 -11.85 4.66
C PHE A 38 -2.95 -10.32 4.57
N ASN A 39 -4.09 -9.68 4.29
CA ASN A 39 -4.18 -8.23 4.17
C ASN A 39 -3.83 -7.54 5.47
N GLU A 40 -4.23 -8.09 6.61
CA GLU A 40 -3.93 -7.54 7.93
C GLU A 40 -2.45 -7.66 8.28
N GLU A 41 -1.82 -8.81 8.02
CA GLU A 41 -0.37 -8.98 8.22
C GLU A 41 0.42 -8.01 7.32
N LEU A 42 0.03 -7.90 6.04
CA LEU A 42 0.66 -6.99 5.09
C LEU A 42 0.46 -5.52 5.50
N ARG A 43 -0.74 -5.14 5.94
CA ARG A 43 -1.05 -3.79 6.43
C ARG A 43 -0.21 -3.44 7.66
N GLN A 44 -0.12 -4.34 8.64
CA GLN A 44 0.70 -4.15 9.83
C GLN A 44 2.18 -3.98 9.48
N LEU A 45 2.70 -4.83 8.59
CA LEU A 45 4.08 -4.72 8.10
C LEU A 45 4.33 -3.34 7.47
N ILE A 46 3.49 -2.93 6.52
CA ILE A 46 3.65 -1.66 5.82
C ILE A 46 3.56 -0.47 6.79
N CYS A 47 2.58 -0.47 7.70
CA CYS A 47 2.48 0.57 8.72
C CYS A 47 3.73 0.65 9.60
N ARG A 48 4.27 -0.50 10.02
CA ARG A 48 5.50 -0.57 10.80
C ARG A 48 6.69 0.01 10.04
N LEU A 49 6.87 -0.38 8.78
CA LEU A 49 7.99 0.08 7.95
C LEU A 49 7.93 1.58 7.64
N ILE A 50 6.73 2.13 7.44
CA ILE A 50 6.54 3.56 7.21
C ILE A 50 6.61 4.37 8.53
N GLY A 51 6.52 3.71 9.69
CA GLY A 51 6.41 4.38 10.99
C GLY A 51 5.06 5.07 11.17
N MET A 52 3.98 4.40 10.76
CA MET A 52 2.59 4.84 10.97
C MET A 52 1.98 4.10 12.15
N GLU A 53 1.63 4.85 13.19
CA GLU A 53 0.85 4.36 14.32
C GLU A 53 -0.60 4.80 14.12
N THR A 54 -1.45 3.86 13.71
CA THR A 54 -2.87 4.09 13.51
C THR A 54 -3.65 3.12 14.39
N ALA A 55 -4.56 3.65 15.22
CA ALA A 55 -5.49 2.80 15.96
C ALA A 55 -6.43 2.10 14.97
N ILE A 56 -6.45 0.77 15.01
CA ILE A 56 -7.34 -0.05 14.17
C ILE A 56 -8.31 -0.79 15.06
N THR A 57 -9.59 -0.69 14.73
CA THR A 57 -10.67 -1.39 15.41
C THR A 57 -11.45 -2.19 14.39
N PHE A 58 -11.75 -3.45 14.73
CA PHE A 58 -12.59 -4.31 13.90
C PHE A 58 -14.05 -4.17 14.34
N THR A 59 -14.95 -4.24 13.37
CA THR A 59 -16.38 -4.30 13.62
C THR A 59 -16.78 -5.75 13.92
N ASP A 60 -17.61 -5.97 14.93
CA ASP A 60 -18.08 -7.32 15.29
C ASP A 60 -19.09 -7.92 14.29
N HIS A 61 -19.63 -7.09 13.40
CA HIS A 61 -20.62 -7.46 12.40
C HIS A 61 -20.48 -6.60 11.15
N TYR A 62 -21.07 -7.06 10.05
CA TYR A 62 -21.10 -6.30 8.80
C TYR A 62 -21.95 -5.04 8.93
N ILE A 63 -21.39 -3.90 8.52
CA ILE A 63 -22.08 -2.60 8.49
C ILE A 63 -22.44 -2.28 7.03
N ALA A 64 -23.74 -2.20 6.75
CA ALA A 64 -24.24 -1.98 5.39
C ALA A 64 -23.92 -0.57 4.84
N GLY A 65 -23.84 0.46 5.71
CA GLY A 65 -23.46 1.82 5.34
C GLY A 65 -22.82 2.57 6.49
N PRO A 66 -21.99 3.60 6.21
CA PRO A 66 -21.22 4.30 7.24
C PRO A 66 -22.12 4.88 8.33
N PRO A 67 -21.81 4.63 9.62
CA PRO A 67 -22.41 5.37 10.72
C PRO A 67 -22.12 6.88 10.60
N PRO A 68 -22.95 7.75 11.22
CA PRO A 68 -22.69 9.19 11.23
C PRO A 68 -21.28 9.51 11.74
N GLY A 69 -20.55 10.36 10.99
CA GLY A 69 -19.18 10.75 11.33
C GLY A 69 -18.09 9.75 10.91
N ILE A 70 -18.44 8.66 10.22
CA ILE A 70 -17.49 7.69 9.68
C ILE A 70 -17.47 7.80 8.15
N SER A 71 -16.27 7.96 7.58
CA SER A 71 -16.07 7.89 6.13
C SER A 71 -16.00 6.43 5.67
N ASP A 72 -16.76 6.07 4.64
CA ASP A 72 -16.70 4.75 4.01
C ASP A 72 -15.84 4.78 2.76
N PHE A 73 -14.72 4.06 2.80
CA PHE A 73 -13.73 4.02 1.73
C PHE A 73 -13.75 2.73 0.91
N ARG A 74 -14.69 1.82 1.16
CA ARG A 74 -14.74 0.48 0.52
C ARG A 74 -14.88 0.54 -1.01
N GLU A 75 -15.63 1.50 -1.51
CA GLU A 75 -15.93 1.66 -2.95
C GLU A 75 -15.13 2.78 -3.64
N LEU A 76 -14.16 3.38 -2.94
CA LEU A 76 -13.37 4.49 -3.49
C LEU A 76 -12.31 4.03 -4.49
N ILE A 77 -11.68 2.88 -4.25
CA ILE A 77 -10.64 2.34 -5.11
C ILE A 77 -11.30 1.41 -6.13
N HIS A 78 -11.47 1.90 -7.36
CA HIS A 78 -12.12 1.14 -8.43
C HIS A 78 -11.29 1.21 -9.72
N PRO A 79 -10.98 0.08 -10.40
CA PRO A 79 -10.10 0.06 -11.58
C PRO A 79 -10.53 0.96 -12.75
N LYS A 80 -11.83 1.29 -12.81
CA LYS A 80 -12.43 2.12 -13.87
C LYS A 80 -12.75 3.56 -13.42
N ARG A 81 -12.42 3.95 -12.19
CA ARG A 81 -12.69 5.30 -11.67
C ARG A 81 -11.37 5.89 -11.18
N SER A 82 -11.17 7.18 -11.42
CA SER A 82 -10.07 7.92 -10.84
C SER A 82 -10.18 7.96 -9.32
N ALA A 83 -9.06 7.86 -8.62
CA ALA A 83 -9.02 8.03 -7.18
C ALA A 83 -9.59 9.41 -6.78
N PRO A 84 -10.31 9.51 -5.66
CA PRO A 84 -10.84 10.79 -5.16
C PRO A 84 -9.75 11.67 -4.51
N PHE A 85 -8.50 11.22 -4.49
CA PHE A 85 -7.34 11.93 -3.96
C PHE A 85 -6.31 12.11 -5.07
N GLN A 86 -5.43 13.10 -4.90
CA GLN A 86 -4.28 13.27 -5.78
C GLN A 86 -3.04 12.71 -5.07
N THR A 87 -2.38 11.74 -5.69
CA THR A 87 -1.06 11.27 -5.22
C THR A 87 0.02 12.25 -5.69
N PRO A 88 0.77 12.89 -4.79
CA PRO A 88 1.92 13.69 -5.16
C PRO A 88 2.93 12.83 -5.93
N PRO A 89 3.54 13.35 -7.01
CA PRO A 89 4.61 12.65 -7.68
C PRO A 89 5.77 12.34 -6.73
N TYR A 90 6.33 11.14 -6.88
CA TYR A 90 7.48 10.66 -6.13
C TYR A 90 8.47 10.01 -7.10
N TYR A 91 9.69 9.72 -6.62
CA TYR A 91 10.67 9.03 -7.44
C TYR A 91 10.16 7.63 -7.80
N GLN A 92 10.12 7.30 -9.09
CA GLN A 92 9.82 5.95 -9.57
C GLN A 92 10.95 5.53 -10.50
N VAL A 93 11.58 4.38 -10.25
CA VAL A 93 12.74 3.93 -11.03
C VAL A 93 12.44 3.81 -12.54
N PHE A 94 11.19 3.52 -12.91
CA PHE A 94 10.75 3.39 -14.30
C PHE A 94 10.19 4.68 -14.91
N ALA A 95 10.11 5.79 -14.16
CA ALA A 95 9.54 7.03 -14.65
C ALA A 95 10.29 7.61 -15.85
N GLY A 96 11.61 7.38 -15.96
CA GLY A 96 12.39 7.80 -17.12
C GLY A 96 11.96 7.14 -18.44
N LYS A 97 11.28 5.99 -18.39
CA LYS A 97 10.80 5.24 -19.56
C LYS A 97 9.30 5.38 -19.78
N LEU A 98 8.51 5.37 -18.70
CA LEU A 98 7.05 5.29 -18.75
C LEU A 98 6.37 6.61 -18.37
N GLY A 99 7.13 7.60 -17.91
CA GLY A 99 6.59 8.73 -17.16
C GLY A 99 6.17 8.31 -15.74
N PHE A 100 5.77 9.30 -14.94
CA PHE A 100 5.20 9.03 -13.62
C PHE A 100 3.82 8.36 -13.77
N ILE A 101 3.60 7.26 -13.03
CA ILE A 101 2.33 6.56 -13.00
C ILE A 101 1.69 6.79 -11.61
N PRO A 102 0.58 7.53 -11.51
CA PRO A 102 -0.12 7.75 -10.24
C PRO A 102 -0.86 6.49 -9.78
N ASP A 103 -1.36 6.52 -8.54
CA ASP A 103 -2.27 5.52 -7.96
C ASP A 103 -1.73 4.07 -7.97
N LEU A 104 -0.40 3.91 -7.97
CA LEU A 104 0.25 2.62 -7.76
C LEU A 104 0.14 2.16 -6.31
N SER A 105 0.43 0.87 -6.08
CA SER A 105 0.37 0.25 -4.77
C SER A 105 1.28 0.93 -3.74
N ILE A 106 0.91 0.85 -2.46
CA ILE A 106 1.73 1.39 -1.36
C ILE A 106 3.14 0.80 -1.30
N ILE A 107 3.34 -0.45 -1.75
CA ILE A 107 4.66 -1.06 -1.80
C ILE A 107 5.52 -0.47 -2.93
N ASP A 108 4.93 0.04 -4.01
CA ASP A 108 5.67 0.78 -5.04
C ASP A 108 6.26 2.06 -4.44
N LEU A 109 5.45 2.80 -3.68
CA LEU A 109 5.91 3.97 -2.95
C LEU A 109 7.01 3.60 -1.94
N LEU A 110 6.81 2.54 -1.16
CA LEU A 110 7.78 2.09 -0.15
C LEU A 110 9.11 1.66 -0.76
N PHE A 111 9.09 0.86 -1.83
CA PHE A 111 10.32 0.37 -2.42
C PHE A 111 11.07 1.43 -3.21
N ASN A 112 10.39 2.47 -3.70
CA ASN A 112 11.08 3.59 -4.36
C ASN A 112 11.56 4.69 -3.40
N MET A 113 10.85 4.95 -2.30
CA MET A 113 11.12 6.10 -1.41
C MET A 113 11.62 5.69 -0.01
N GLY A 114 11.47 4.43 0.39
CA GLY A 114 11.86 3.96 1.72
C GLY A 114 11.18 4.75 2.84
N ASN A 115 11.95 5.20 3.83
CA ASN A 115 11.41 6.01 4.94
C ASN A 115 10.78 7.34 4.47
N GLU A 116 11.19 7.86 3.29
CA GLU A 116 10.61 9.08 2.74
C GLU A 116 9.18 8.87 2.20
N SER A 117 8.68 7.63 2.10
CA SER A 117 7.28 7.36 1.76
C SER A 117 6.32 8.12 2.67
N ARG A 118 6.66 8.26 3.95
CA ARG A 118 5.87 9.04 4.92
C ARG A 118 5.72 10.50 4.51
N LEU A 119 6.76 11.11 3.92
CA LEU A 119 6.73 12.50 3.44
C LEU A 119 5.80 12.67 2.24
N ILE A 120 5.66 11.65 1.41
CA ILE A 120 4.72 11.65 0.29
C ILE A 120 3.29 11.49 0.81
N LEU A 121 3.05 10.55 1.73
CA LEU A 121 1.75 10.33 2.33
C LEU A 121 1.23 11.56 3.08
N SER A 122 2.09 12.30 3.79
CA SER A 122 1.68 13.54 4.50
C SER A 122 1.26 14.68 3.58
N LYS A 123 1.55 14.58 2.28
CA LYS A 123 1.17 15.57 1.26
C LYS A 123 -0.11 15.18 0.51
N ILE A 124 -0.65 13.99 0.76
CA ILE A 124 -1.94 13.58 0.17
C ILE A 124 -3.02 14.38 0.89
N ASP A 125 -3.67 15.26 0.15
CA ASP A 125 -4.88 15.92 0.60
C ASP A 125 -6.05 14.95 0.46
N THR A 126 -6.66 14.56 1.58
CA THR A 126 -7.86 13.72 1.61
C THR A 126 -9.15 14.53 1.50
N GLY A 127 -9.09 15.83 1.18
CA GLY A 127 -10.25 16.65 0.85
C GLY A 127 -11.27 16.75 1.98
N SER A 128 -10.79 16.76 3.23
CA SER A 128 -11.61 16.87 4.45
C SER A 128 -11.59 18.29 5.02
#